data_AF-A0A424YR27-F1
#
_entry.id   AF-A0A424YR27-F1
#
_cell.length_a   1.000
_cell.length_b   1.000
_cell.length_c   1.000
_cell.angle_alpha   90.00
_cell.angle_beta   90.00
_cell.angle_gamma   90.00
#
_symmetry.space_group_name_H-M   'P 1'
#
loop_
_entity.id
_entity.type
_entity.pdbx_description
1 polymer ?
#
loop_
_entity_poly.entity_id
_entity_poly.type
_entity_poly.pdbx_seq_one_letter_code
_entity_poly.pdbx_strand_id
1 'polypeptide(L)'
;MEESVQLVKKHLPESFEEFLDMGLMKDGIYKRIEYAIENVFDICAILNADLKLGIPGEDEDSIIHLVTHGIISSEMHEKLRTMKGFRNLVVHRYGRMNDEIAFSILQENLGDFALFKQAIEEYLNTNAE
;
A
#
# COMPACT_ATOMS: atom_id res chain seq x y z
N MET A 1 -6.51 -5.97 -4.67
CA MET A 1 -5.49 -4.92 -4.91
C MET A 1 -5.01 -4.78 -6.36
N GLU A 2 -4.63 -5.84 -7.09
CA GLU A 2 -3.99 -5.72 -8.42
C GLU A 2 -4.83 -4.95 -9.46
N GLU A 3 -6.12 -5.27 -9.56
CA GLU A 3 -7.04 -4.59 -10.48
C GLU A 3 -7.04 -3.07 -10.23
N SER A 4 -7.09 -2.66 -8.97
CA SER A 4 -7.03 -1.24 -8.60
C SER A 4 -5.71 -0.58 -9.02
N VAL A 5 -4.58 -1.26 -8.80
CA VAL A 5 -3.25 -0.74 -9.19
C VAL A 5 -3.15 -0.59 -10.70
N GLN A 6 -3.59 -1.60 -11.47
CA GLN A 6 -3.57 -1.54 -12.93
C GLN A 6 -4.51 -0.46 -13.48
N LEU A 7 -5.69 -0.33 -12.88
CA LEU A 7 -6.64 0.71 -13.25
C LEU A 7 -6.06 2.11 -13.02
N VAL A 8 -5.36 2.31 -11.91
CA VAL A 8 -4.69 3.57 -11.61
C VAL A 8 -3.54 3.83 -12.58
N LYS A 9 -2.65 2.86 -12.81
CA LYS A 9 -1.55 2.99 -13.79
C LYS A 9 -2.04 3.40 -15.18
N LYS A 10 -3.19 2.87 -15.61
CA LYS A 10 -3.79 3.18 -16.91
C LYS A 10 -4.30 4.62 -17.02
N HIS A 11 -4.71 5.24 -15.92
CA HIS A 11 -5.36 6.56 -15.91
C HIS A 11 -4.52 7.65 -15.25
N LEU A 12 -3.35 7.32 -14.71
CA LEU A 12 -2.45 8.30 -14.13
C LEU A 12 -1.82 9.14 -15.28
N PRO A 13 -1.91 10.47 -15.23
CA PRO A 13 -1.34 11.32 -16.27
C PRO A 13 0.18 11.44 -16.14
N GLU A 14 0.83 11.96 -17.17
CA GLU A 14 2.29 12.17 -17.17
C GLU A 14 2.69 13.44 -16.41
N SER A 15 1.79 14.42 -16.29
CA SER A 15 2.08 15.70 -15.63
C SER A 15 1.22 15.94 -14.39
N PHE A 16 1.79 16.66 -13.43
CA PHE A 16 1.09 17.06 -12.21
C PHE A 16 -0.07 18.03 -12.49
N GLU A 17 0.08 18.89 -13.50
CA GLU A 17 -0.95 19.87 -13.88
C GLU A 17 -2.21 19.18 -14.41
N GLU A 18 -2.05 18.18 -15.27
CA GLU A 18 -3.17 17.34 -15.71
C GLU A 18 -3.81 16.61 -14.53
N PHE A 19 -3.00 16.08 -13.60
CA PHE A 19 -3.50 15.39 -12.41
C PHE A 19 -4.43 16.26 -11.56
N LEU A 20 -4.12 17.56 -11.41
CA LEU A 20 -4.96 18.49 -10.65
C LEU A 20 -6.34 18.72 -11.30
N ASP A 21 -6.40 18.71 -12.63
CA ASP A 21 -7.60 19.04 -13.41
C ASP A 21 -8.51 17.84 -13.68
N MET A 22 -8.16 16.64 -13.21
CA MET A 22 -8.91 15.39 -13.42
C MET A 22 -10.24 15.28 -12.64
N GLY A 23 -10.51 16.19 -11.69
CA GLY A 23 -11.75 16.21 -10.90
C GLY A 23 -12.06 14.85 -10.25
N LEU A 24 -13.26 14.32 -10.52
CA LEU A 24 -13.71 13.03 -9.98
C LEU A 24 -12.81 11.84 -10.35
N MET A 25 -12.05 11.92 -11.46
CA MET A 25 -11.14 10.84 -11.81
C MET A 25 -9.93 10.79 -10.87
N LYS A 26 -9.43 11.95 -10.41
CA LYS A 26 -8.41 12.02 -9.35
C LYS A 26 -8.94 11.39 -8.05
N ASP A 27 -10.16 11.73 -7.66
CA ASP A 27 -10.81 11.13 -6.49
C ASP A 27 -10.93 9.59 -6.63
N GLY A 28 -11.25 9.11 -7.84
CA GLY A 28 -11.27 7.69 -8.15
C GLY A 28 -9.91 7.02 -8.02
N ILE A 29 -8.84 7.66 -8.50
CA ILE A 29 -7.46 7.18 -8.34
C ILE A 29 -7.11 7.03 -6.86
N TYR A 30 -7.36 8.07 -6.08
CA TYR A 30 -7.16 8.07 -4.64
C TYR A 30 -7.90 6.94 -3.94
N LYS A 31 -9.21 6.77 -4.22
CA LYS A 31 -10.00 5.70 -3.59
C LYS A 31 -9.51 4.31 -4.00
N ARG A 32 -9.07 4.13 -5.24
CA ARG A 32 -8.53 2.83 -5.72
C ARG A 32 -7.23 2.47 -5.04
N ILE A 33 -6.33 3.43 -4.82
CA ILE A 33 -5.08 3.18 -4.11
C ILE A 33 -5.30 3.01 -2.61
N GLU A 34 -6.15 3.81 -1.98
CA GLU A 34 -6.56 3.60 -0.59
C GLU A 34 -7.06 2.16 -0.38
N TYR A 35 -7.98 1.69 -1.23
CA TYR A 35 -8.47 0.31 -1.19
C TYR A 35 -7.37 -0.73 -1.41
N ALA A 36 -6.44 -0.49 -2.34
CA ALA A 36 -5.33 -1.40 -2.57
C ALA A 36 -4.40 -1.48 -1.34
N ILE A 37 -4.15 -0.36 -0.67
CA ILE A 37 -3.38 -0.30 0.57
C ILE A 37 -4.11 -1.04 1.68
N GLU A 38 -5.41 -0.81 1.88
CA GLU A 38 -6.20 -1.55 2.88
C GLU A 38 -6.06 -3.07 2.70
N ASN A 39 -6.18 -3.58 1.47
CA ASN A 39 -5.99 -5.01 1.19
C ASN A 39 -4.60 -5.54 1.59
N VAL A 40 -3.54 -4.74 1.45
CA VAL A 40 -2.18 -5.12 1.86
C VAL A 40 -2.14 -5.29 3.39
N PHE A 41 -2.70 -4.34 4.12
CA PHE A 41 -2.74 -4.37 5.59
C PHE A 41 -3.64 -5.48 6.12
N ASP A 42 -4.77 -5.75 5.47
CA ASP A 42 -5.66 -6.87 5.79
C ASP A 42 -4.94 -8.21 5.65
N ILE A 43 -4.15 -8.40 4.59
CA ILE A 43 -3.32 -9.60 4.41
C ILE A 43 -2.31 -9.73 5.55
N CYS A 44 -1.66 -8.64 5.94
CA CYS A 44 -0.74 -8.66 7.07
C CYS A 44 -1.43 -9.06 8.38
N ALA A 45 -2.63 -8.53 8.63
CA ALA A 45 -3.41 -8.86 9.81
C ALA A 45 -3.87 -10.33 9.82
N ILE A 46 -4.33 -10.85 8.67
CA ILE A 46 -4.70 -12.26 8.50
C ILE A 46 -3.51 -13.17 8.78
N LEU A 47 -2.34 -12.90 8.18
CA LEU A 47 -1.13 -13.70 8.41
C LEU A 47 -0.70 -13.67 9.88
N ASN A 48 -0.71 -12.50 10.52
CA ASN A 48 -0.41 -12.39 11.94
C ASN A 48 -1.35 -13.26 12.80
N ALA A 49 -2.65 -13.27 12.49
CA ALA A 49 -3.65 -14.04 13.21
C ALA A 49 -3.51 -15.55 12.98
N ASP A 50 -3.40 -15.97 11.72
CA ASP A 50 -3.31 -17.38 11.32
C ASP A 50 -2.04 -18.05 11.87
N LEU A 51 -0.92 -17.32 11.83
CA LEU A 51 0.37 -17.78 12.35
C LEU A 51 0.54 -17.56 13.86
N LYS A 52 -0.46 -16.94 14.52
CA LYS A 52 -0.48 -16.69 15.97
C LYS A 52 0.74 -15.92 16.48
N LEU A 53 1.17 -14.90 15.74
CA LEU A 53 2.41 -14.15 16.01
C LEU A 53 2.30 -13.15 17.17
N GLY A 54 1.09 -12.92 17.67
CA GLY A 54 0.79 -12.00 18.75
C GLY A 54 -0.54 -11.30 18.56
N ILE A 55 -1.01 -10.63 19.62
CA ILE A 55 -2.20 -9.78 19.58
C ILE A 55 -1.73 -8.35 19.24
N PRO A 56 -2.12 -7.79 18.08
CA PRO A 56 -1.78 -6.41 17.75
C PRO A 56 -2.56 -5.45 18.64
N GLY A 57 -1.88 -4.48 19.24
CA GLY A 57 -2.47 -3.36 19.99
C GLY A 57 -2.71 -2.13 19.14
N GLU A 58 -1.85 -1.89 18.15
CA GLU A 58 -1.95 -0.83 17.15
C GLU A 58 -1.97 -1.38 15.72
N ASP A 59 -2.43 -0.58 14.76
CA ASP A 59 -2.50 -0.94 13.33
C ASP A 59 -1.15 -1.41 12.74
N GLU A 60 -0.02 -0.96 13.30
CA GLU A 60 1.33 -1.31 12.80
C GLU A 60 1.87 -2.62 13.39
N ASP A 61 1.30 -3.08 14.51
CA ASP A 61 1.85 -4.22 15.26
C ASP A 61 1.83 -5.51 14.46
N SER A 62 0.78 -5.73 13.65
CA SER A 62 0.75 -6.89 12.75
C SER A 62 1.94 -6.90 11.79
N ILE A 63 2.35 -5.74 11.28
CA ILE A 63 3.50 -5.64 10.37
C ILE A 63 4.79 -5.87 11.13
N ILE A 64 4.94 -5.28 12.32
CA ILE A 64 6.10 -5.47 13.19
C ILE A 64 6.28 -6.95 13.54
N HIS A 65 5.19 -7.66 13.85
CA HIS A 65 5.23 -9.09 14.12
C HIS A 65 5.71 -9.88 12.90
N LEU A 66 5.22 -9.56 11.68
CA LEU A 66 5.67 -10.22 10.45
C LEU A 66 7.16 -10.00 10.19
N VAL A 67 7.69 -8.79 10.41
CA VAL A 67 9.13 -8.49 10.28
C VAL A 67 9.94 -9.28 11.31
N THR A 68 9.49 -9.27 12.57
CA THR A 68 10.20 -9.92 13.69
C THR A 68 10.30 -11.43 13.48
N HIS A 69 9.30 -12.04 12.85
CA HIS A 69 9.28 -13.47 12.52
C HIS A 69 9.88 -13.78 11.14
N GLY A 70 10.45 -12.78 10.44
CA GLY A 70 11.14 -12.97 9.15
C GLY A 70 10.22 -13.27 7.97
N ILE A 71 8.92 -12.98 8.08
CA ILE A 71 7.92 -13.23 7.03
C ILE A 71 8.02 -12.17 5.93
N ILE A 72 8.33 -10.93 6.31
CA ILE A 72 8.66 -9.85 5.38
C ILE A 72 9.98 -9.21 5.81
N SER A 73 10.70 -8.64 4.85
CA SER A 73 11.96 -7.94 5.13
C SER A 73 11.74 -6.57 5.77
N SER A 74 12.77 -6.04 6.43
CA SER A 74 12.77 -4.65 6.90
C SER A 74 12.61 -3.64 5.76
N GLU A 75 13.07 -3.97 4.55
CA GLU A 75 12.86 -3.14 3.37
C GLU A 75 11.37 -3.09 2.99
N MET A 76 10.69 -4.25 2.99
CA MET A 76 9.25 -4.31 2.75
C MET A 76 8.48 -3.53 3.82
N HIS A 77 8.92 -3.59 5.08
CA HIS A 77 8.32 -2.81 6.15
C HIS A 77 8.33 -1.30 5.86
N GLU A 78 9.45 -0.72 5.41
CA GLU A 78 9.50 0.71 5.07
C GLU A 78 8.59 1.07 3.88
N LYS A 79 8.42 0.17 2.91
CA LYS A 79 7.43 0.34 1.82
C LYS A 79 6.01 0.38 2.38
N LEU A 80 5.67 -0.51 3.31
CA LEU A 80 4.36 -0.53 3.98
C LEU A 80 4.12 0.73 4.81
N ARG A 81 5.14 1.24 5.50
CA ARG A 81 5.06 2.54 6.21
C ARG A 81 4.77 3.69 5.24
N THR A 82 5.40 3.68 4.07
CA THR A 82 5.13 4.66 3.00
C THR A 82 3.68 4.58 2.51
N MET A 83 3.16 3.36 2.29
CA MET A 83 1.74 3.16 1.95
C MET A 83 0.80 3.69 3.04
N LYS A 84 1.06 3.41 4.33
CA LYS A 84 0.28 3.94 5.45
C LYS A 84 0.27 5.48 5.45
N GLY A 85 1.44 6.08 5.22
CA GLY A 85 1.60 7.53 5.10
C GLY A 85 0.77 8.11 3.95
N PHE A 86 0.83 7.49 2.77
CA PHE A 86 0.02 7.91 1.62
C PHE A 86 -1.48 7.81 1.89
N ARG A 87 -1.95 6.70 2.47
CA ARG A 87 -3.36 6.53 2.85
C ARG A 87 -3.80 7.66 3.78
N ASN A 88 -3.01 7.97 4.81
CA ASN A 88 -3.32 9.05 5.74
C ASN A 88 -3.34 10.43 5.03
N LEU A 89 -2.39 10.68 4.13
CA LEU A 89 -2.32 11.90 3.32
C LEU A 89 -3.60 12.11 2.49
N VAL A 90 -4.03 11.05 1.80
CA VAL A 90 -5.20 11.05 0.91
C VAL A 90 -6.50 11.17 1.69
N VAL A 91 -6.65 10.46 2.82
CA VAL A 91 -7.84 10.51 3.66
C VAL A 91 -8.05 11.91 4.24
N HIS A 92 -6.98 12.61 4.62
CA HIS A 92 -7.09 13.93 5.24
C HIS A 92 -7.13 15.12 4.25
N ARG A 93 -6.90 14.88 2.94
CA ARG A 93 -7.13 15.85 1.83
C ARG A 93 -6.61 17.29 2.06
N TYR A 94 -5.40 17.49 2.60
CA TYR A 94 -4.89 18.86 2.82
C TYR A 94 -4.33 19.53 1.54
N GLY A 95 -5.18 20.16 0.74
CA GLY A 95 -4.78 21.18 -0.25
C GLY A 95 -3.74 20.75 -1.30
N ARG A 96 -3.18 21.74 -2.03
CA ARG A 96 -2.37 21.52 -3.25
C ARG A 96 -0.98 20.89 -3.00
N MET A 97 -0.34 21.21 -1.88
CA MET A 97 0.97 20.65 -1.52
C MET A 97 0.90 19.13 -1.29
N ASN A 98 -0.24 18.63 -0.80
CA ASN A 98 -0.45 17.19 -0.65
C ASN A 98 -0.68 16.47 -1.97
N ASP A 99 -1.33 17.12 -2.94
CA ASP A 99 -1.55 16.52 -4.26
C ASP A 99 -0.22 16.31 -4.99
N GLU A 100 0.78 17.19 -4.81
CA GLU A 100 2.11 17.03 -5.41
C GLU A 100 2.84 15.82 -4.84
N ILE A 101 2.89 15.71 -3.50
CA ILE A 101 3.46 14.55 -2.80
C ILE A 101 2.73 13.26 -3.21
N ALA A 102 1.40 13.30 -3.26
CA ALA A 102 0.60 12.15 -3.66
C ALA A 102 0.89 11.74 -5.10
N PHE A 103 1.01 12.69 -6.03
CA PHE A 103 1.33 12.40 -7.43
C PHE A 103 2.72 11.76 -7.58
N SER A 104 3.74 12.26 -6.88
CA SER A 104 5.07 11.63 -6.87
C SER A 104 5.02 10.18 -6.36
N ILE A 105 4.33 9.93 -5.25
CA ILE A 105 4.17 8.56 -4.72
C ILE A 105 3.43 7.66 -5.71
N LEU A 106 2.39 8.17 -6.38
CA LEU A 106 1.65 7.43 -7.40
C LEU A 106 2.52 7.10 -8.63
N GLN A 107 3.50 7.93 -8.99
CA GLN A 107 4.42 7.63 -10.08
C GLN A 107 5.48 6.60 -9.68
N GLU A 108 6.01 6.72 -8.46
CA GLU A 108 7.22 5.98 -8.05
C GLU A 108 6.90 4.66 -7.33
N ASN A 109 5.80 4.59 -6.57
CA ASN A 109 5.57 3.51 -5.61
C ASN A 109 4.49 2.49 -6.00
N LEU A 110 3.80 2.64 -7.14
CA LEU A 110 2.81 1.64 -7.57
C LEU A 110 3.43 0.26 -7.85
N GLY A 111 4.75 0.17 -8.01
CA GLY A 111 5.48 -1.09 -8.08
C GLY A 111 5.53 -1.85 -6.75
N ASP A 112 5.43 -1.16 -5.61
CA ASP A 112 5.59 -1.76 -4.29
C ASP A 112 4.50 -2.79 -3.96
N PHE A 113 3.29 -2.66 -4.53
CA PHE A 113 2.24 -3.67 -4.41
C PHE A 113 2.66 -5.03 -5.00
N ALA A 114 3.36 -5.03 -6.13
CA ALA A 114 3.84 -6.25 -6.77
C ALA A 114 4.96 -6.89 -5.94
N LEU A 115 5.87 -6.07 -5.39
CA LEU A 115 6.92 -6.52 -4.50
C LEU A 115 6.34 -7.13 -3.21
N PHE A 116 5.32 -6.50 -2.62
CA PHE A 116 4.62 -7.05 -1.46
C PHE A 116 4.00 -8.41 -1.76
N LYS A 117 3.23 -8.51 -2.87
CA LYS A 117 2.64 -9.77 -3.30
C LYS A 117 3.70 -10.87 -3.43
N GLN A 118 4.78 -10.58 -4.15
CA GLN A 118 5.87 -11.54 -4.34
C GLN A 118 6.46 -12.01 -3.00
N ALA A 119 6.73 -11.10 -2.07
CA ALA A 119 7.25 -11.46 -0.75
C ALA A 119 6.32 -12.41 0.02
N ILE A 120 5.01 -12.19 -0.04
CA ILE A 120 4.03 -13.08 0.60
C ILE A 120 3.94 -14.43 -0.12
N GLU A 121 3.93 -14.45 -1.45
CA GLU A 121 3.90 -15.70 -2.22
C GLU A 121 5.15 -16.55 -1.98
N GLU A 122 6.34 -15.94 -1.92
CA GLU A 122 7.60 -16.63 -1.60
C GLU A 122 7.55 -17.25 -0.19
N TYR A 123 7.05 -16.52 0.79
CA TYR A 123 6.85 -17.04 2.15
C TYR A 123 5.88 -18.23 2.17
N LEU A 124 4.70 -18.10 1.55
CA LEU A 124 3.69 -19.15 1.55
C LEU A 124 4.18 -20.42 0.85
N ASN A 125 4.90 -20.29 -0.27
CA ASN A 125 5.44 -21.44 -1.00
C ASN A 125 6.54 -22.16 -0.22
N THR A 126 7.35 -21.44 0.54
CA THR A 126 8.44 -22.02 1.34
C THR A 126 7.93 -22.76 2.58
N ASN A 127 6.73 -22.41 3.08
CA ASN A 127 6.15 -22.98 4.30
C ASN A 127 4.92 -23.87 4.03
N ALA A 128 4.66 -24.22 2.76
CA ALA A 128 3.60 -25.14 2.36
C ALA A 128 4.02 -26.63 2.36
N GLU A 129 5.27 -26.92 2.74
CA GLU A 129 5.85 -28.28 2.91
C GLU A 129 5.99 -28.65 4.39
#